data_AF-A0A2M8R927-F1
#
_entry.id   AF-A0A2M8R927-F1
#
_cell.length_a   1.000
_cell.length_b   1.000
_cell.length_c   1.000
_cell.angle_alpha   90.00
_cell.angle_beta   90.00
_cell.angle_gamma   90.00
#
_symmetry.space_group_name_H-M   'P 1'
#
loop_
_entity.id
_entity.type
_entity.pdbx_description
1 polymer ?
#
loop_
_entity_poly.entity_id
_entity_poly.type
_entity_poly.pdbx_seq_one_letter_code
_entity_poly.pdbx_strand_id
1 'polypeptide(L)'
;MTTIEIDRETGTKPSTSRSADMKFEVVVIPVSDVDRAKAFYARLGWRLDADFTSGNDWRVIQFTPPGSACSVIFGRNVTAAAPGSARGLYLIVPDLEAARQDLLDRGVAVSAPFHGAGDVHTGPDEPYLFGSVRVGGVDPKRGSYSSFASFSDPDGNGWLFQEVTTRLPGRIAAGDTTFASQTDLAAALRRASVAHGEHEKRIGGHDENWADWYADYIVREQAGQELPT
;
A
#
# COMPACT_ATOMS: atom_id res chain seq x y z
N MET A 1 8.03 -19.43 16.12
CA MET A 1 6.62 -19.17 15.77
C MET A 1 6.21 -18.00 16.63
N THR A 2 6.56 -16.81 16.19
CA THR A 2 6.46 -15.61 17.01
C THR A 2 5.20 -14.90 16.59
N THR A 3 4.17 -15.06 17.41
CA THR A 3 2.97 -14.25 17.37
C THR A 3 3.43 -12.79 17.47
N ILE A 4 3.10 -11.95 16.48
CA ILE A 4 3.24 -10.50 16.64
C ILE A 4 2.21 -10.11 17.71
N GLU A 5 2.63 -10.10 18.97
CA GLU A 5 1.87 -9.49 20.05
C GLU A 5 1.92 -7.97 19.81
N ILE A 6 0.83 -7.45 19.26
CA ILE A 6 0.60 -6.00 19.20
C ILE A 6 0.26 -5.56 20.63
N ASP A 7 1.29 -5.22 21.41
CA ASP A 7 1.09 -4.55 22.68
C ASP A 7 0.44 -3.19 22.43
N ARG A 8 -0.83 -3.06 22.84
CA ARG A 8 -1.64 -1.84 22.69
C ARG A 8 -1.67 -1.00 23.97
N GLU A 9 -0.87 -1.31 24.98
CA GLU A 9 -0.94 -0.65 26.29
C GLU A 9 -0.19 0.69 26.40
N THR A 10 0.14 1.36 25.29
CA THR A 10 0.50 2.79 25.35
C THR A 10 -0.77 3.63 25.35
N GLY A 11 -1.47 3.61 26.48
CA GLY A 11 -2.67 4.41 26.76
C GLY A 11 -2.38 5.90 26.69
N THR A 12 -2.42 6.46 25.48
CA THR A 12 -2.51 7.90 25.28
C THR A 12 -3.86 8.34 25.83
N LYS A 13 -3.90 9.28 26.78
CA LYS A 13 -5.16 9.85 27.28
C LYS A 13 -5.99 10.31 26.07
N PRO A 14 -7.20 9.78 25.85
CA PRO A 14 -8.01 10.18 24.70
C PRO A 14 -8.29 11.68 24.80
N SER A 15 -7.87 12.44 23.80
CA SER A 15 -8.25 13.85 23.69
C SER A 15 -9.76 13.94 23.58
N THR A 16 -10.39 14.83 24.35
CA THR A 16 -11.84 15.08 24.27
C THR A 16 -12.25 15.84 22.99
N SER A 17 -11.28 16.30 22.19
CA SER A 17 -11.52 16.81 20.84
C SER A 17 -11.78 15.64 19.89
N ARG A 18 -12.82 15.75 19.04
CA ARG A 18 -12.92 14.89 17.85
C ARG A 18 -11.56 14.92 17.14
N SER A 19 -10.97 13.74 16.92
CA SER A 19 -9.75 13.64 16.12
C SER A 19 -10.01 14.34 14.78
N ALA A 20 -9.15 15.28 14.40
CA ALA A 20 -9.22 15.86 13.07
C ALA A 20 -8.80 14.81 12.04
N ASP A 21 -9.48 14.76 10.91
CA ASP A 21 -9.09 13.90 9.80
C ASP A 21 -7.73 14.36 9.25
N MET A 22 -6.73 13.48 9.32
CA MET A 22 -5.39 13.74 8.79
C MET A 22 -5.11 12.80 7.63
N LYS A 23 -5.16 13.33 6.40
CA LYS A 23 -4.89 12.57 5.17
C LYS A 23 -3.43 12.72 4.77
N PHE A 24 -2.78 11.60 4.48
CA PHE A 24 -1.44 11.61 3.90
C PHE A 24 -1.54 11.80 2.39
N GLU A 25 -1.57 13.06 1.96
CA GLU A 25 -1.90 13.44 0.59
C GLU A 25 -0.70 13.35 -0.36
N VAL A 26 0.51 13.71 0.11
CA VAL A 26 1.66 13.89 -0.77
C VAL A 26 2.99 13.60 -0.09
N VAL A 27 3.89 12.99 -0.85
CA VAL A 27 5.32 12.84 -0.50
C VAL A 27 6.18 13.64 -1.47
N VAL A 28 7.19 14.34 -0.95
CA VAL A 28 8.18 15.03 -1.77
C VAL A 28 9.36 14.12 -2.07
N ILE A 29 9.69 13.92 -3.35
CA ILE A 29 10.81 13.09 -3.80
C ILE A 29 11.97 13.99 -4.26
N PRO A 30 13.15 13.90 -3.63
CA PRO A 30 14.29 14.72 -4.03
C PRO A 30 14.97 14.15 -5.28
N VAL A 31 15.06 14.96 -6.33
CA VAL A 31 15.63 14.58 -7.64
C VAL A 31 16.64 15.64 -8.11
N SER A 32 17.68 15.22 -8.82
CA SER A 32 18.69 16.13 -9.39
C SER A 32 18.30 16.67 -10.77
N ASP A 33 17.48 15.94 -11.51
CA ASP A 33 17.01 16.30 -12.85
C ASP A 33 15.50 16.05 -12.98
N VAL A 34 14.75 17.15 -13.13
CA VAL A 34 13.29 17.15 -13.15
C VAL A 34 12.72 16.43 -14.37
N ASP A 35 13.35 16.59 -15.54
CA ASP A 35 12.84 15.99 -16.78
C ASP A 35 13.17 14.49 -16.86
N ARG A 36 14.37 14.09 -16.38
CA ARG A 36 14.73 12.68 -16.23
C ARG A 36 13.80 11.97 -15.24
N ALA A 37 13.51 12.60 -14.10
CA ALA A 37 12.55 12.08 -13.15
C ALA A 37 11.14 11.97 -13.75
N LYS A 38 10.65 13.02 -14.42
CA LYS A 38 9.35 13.03 -15.11
C LYS A 38 9.20 11.85 -16.07
N ALA A 39 10.21 11.62 -16.92
CA ALA A 39 10.20 10.52 -17.87
C ALA A 39 10.14 9.15 -17.16
N PHE A 40 10.88 8.99 -16.06
CA PHE A 40 10.85 7.77 -15.27
C PHE A 40 9.48 7.52 -14.62
N TYR A 41 8.93 8.49 -13.89
CA TYR A 41 7.64 8.32 -13.20
C TYR A 41 6.47 8.17 -14.18
N ALA A 42 6.53 8.81 -15.35
CA ALA A 42 5.59 8.53 -16.44
C ALA A 42 5.70 7.09 -16.95
N ARG A 43 6.93 6.56 -17.09
CA ARG A 43 7.17 5.18 -17.56
C ARG A 43 6.65 4.13 -16.57
N LEU A 44 6.56 4.44 -15.28
CA LEU A 44 5.88 3.59 -14.29
C LEU A 44 4.37 3.44 -14.54
N GLY A 45 3.80 4.19 -15.50
CA GLY A 45 2.36 4.20 -15.76
C GLY A 45 1.57 5.03 -14.74
N TRP A 46 2.25 5.90 -13.98
CA TRP A 46 1.59 6.78 -13.02
C TRP A 46 0.91 7.94 -13.73
N ARG A 47 -0.22 8.38 -13.20
CA ARG A 47 -0.98 9.49 -13.78
C ARG A 47 -0.25 10.80 -13.48
N LEU A 48 0.05 11.58 -14.52
CA LEU A 48 0.56 12.94 -14.36
C LEU A 48 -0.61 13.85 -13.96
N ASP A 49 -0.57 14.40 -12.75
CA ASP A 49 -1.62 15.29 -12.24
C ASP A 49 -1.27 16.77 -12.44
N ALA A 50 0.01 17.12 -12.36
CA ALA A 50 0.47 18.49 -12.50
C ALA A 50 1.89 18.58 -13.07
N ASP A 51 2.15 19.63 -13.85
CA ASP A 51 3.47 20.10 -14.25
C ASP A 51 3.40 21.63 -14.32
N PHE A 52 3.67 22.30 -13.20
CA PHE A 52 3.53 23.75 -13.06
C PHE A 52 4.90 24.40 -12.97
N THR A 53 5.06 25.53 -13.65
CA THR A 53 6.27 26.36 -13.63
C THR A 53 5.89 27.78 -13.26
N SER A 54 6.73 28.46 -12.49
CA SER A 54 6.57 29.86 -12.11
C SER A 54 7.93 30.54 -12.17
N GLY A 55 8.12 31.40 -13.16
CA GLY A 55 9.44 31.95 -13.48
C GLY A 55 10.45 30.87 -13.90
N ASN A 56 11.74 31.21 -13.85
CA ASN A 56 12.79 30.29 -14.28
C ASN A 56 13.30 29.38 -13.16
N ASP A 57 12.99 29.68 -11.90
CA ASP A 57 13.63 29.03 -10.75
C ASP A 57 12.72 28.06 -10.00
N TRP A 58 11.45 27.94 -10.38
CA TRP A 58 10.53 27.02 -9.74
C TRP A 58 9.72 26.22 -10.75
N ARG A 59 9.71 24.90 -10.57
CA ARG A 59 8.86 23.96 -11.29
C ARG A 59 8.51 22.82 -10.36
N VAL A 60 7.25 22.40 -10.35
CA VAL A 60 6.77 21.24 -9.60
C VAL A 60 6.03 20.29 -10.53
N ILE A 61 6.29 19.00 -10.35
CA ILE A 61 5.62 17.91 -11.05
C ILE A 61 4.94 17.05 -10.01
N GLN A 62 3.72 16.60 -10.30
CA GLN A 62 2.96 15.68 -9.47
C GLN A 62 2.55 14.44 -10.26
N PHE A 63 2.77 13.27 -9.67
CA PHE A 63 2.27 11.99 -10.17
C PHE A 63 1.51 11.23 -9.09
N THR A 64 0.46 10.51 -9.47
CA THR A 64 -0.27 9.60 -8.60
C THR A 64 -0.08 8.14 -9.04
N PRO A 65 0.43 7.25 -8.17
CA PRO A 65 0.44 5.81 -8.43
C PRO A 65 -0.98 5.25 -8.63
N PRO A 66 -1.19 4.29 -9.55
CA PRO A 66 -2.50 3.66 -9.73
C PRO A 66 -3.07 3.12 -8.41
N GLY A 67 -4.32 3.47 -8.11
CA GLY A 67 -5.03 3.04 -6.89
C GLY A 67 -4.62 3.75 -5.60
N SER A 68 -3.63 4.65 -5.61
CA SER A 68 -3.23 5.44 -4.45
C SER A 68 -4.06 6.73 -4.32
N ALA A 69 -4.40 7.10 -3.08
CA ALA A 69 -4.87 8.45 -2.76
C ALA A 69 -3.69 9.43 -2.55
N CYS A 70 -2.51 8.92 -2.19
CA CYS A 70 -1.31 9.72 -1.97
C CYS A 70 -0.54 9.91 -3.29
N SER A 71 -0.11 11.14 -3.54
CA SER A 71 0.70 11.55 -4.69
C SER A 71 2.19 11.66 -4.34
N VAL A 72 3.03 11.71 -5.37
CA VAL A 72 4.40 12.21 -5.26
C VAL A 72 4.53 13.57 -5.92
N ILE A 73 5.34 14.45 -5.33
CA ILE A 73 5.80 15.67 -5.99
C ILE A 73 7.31 15.76 -6.03
N PHE A 74 7.85 16.33 -7.11
CA PHE A 74 9.27 16.62 -7.25
C PHE A 74 9.47 17.81 -8.19
N GLY A 75 10.61 18.48 -8.10
CA GLY A 75 10.84 19.67 -8.92
C GLY A 75 11.98 20.56 -8.45
N ARG A 76 12.15 21.68 -9.16
CA ARG A 76 13.16 22.70 -8.86
C ARG A 76 12.66 23.58 -7.71
N ASN A 77 13.50 23.75 -6.68
CA ASN A 77 13.15 24.51 -5.47
C ASN A 77 11.89 23.98 -4.75
N VAL A 78 11.70 22.65 -4.74
CA VAL A 78 10.60 21.96 -4.03
C VAL A 78 11.04 21.37 -2.69
N THR A 79 12.30 20.96 -2.55
CA THR A 79 12.87 20.40 -1.30
C THR A 79 14.36 20.72 -1.15
N ALA A 80 14.83 20.76 0.09
CA ALA A 80 16.25 20.84 0.44
C ALA A 80 16.90 19.47 0.66
N ALA A 81 16.13 18.38 0.63
CA ALA A 81 16.65 17.02 0.79
C ALA A 81 17.56 16.65 -0.40
N ALA A 82 18.62 15.90 -0.12
CA ALA A 82 19.58 15.48 -1.14
C ALA A 82 18.91 14.55 -2.16
N PRO A 83 19.15 14.72 -3.47
CA PRO A 83 18.67 13.79 -4.49
C PRO A 83 19.01 12.34 -4.13
N GLY A 84 18.03 11.46 -4.30
CA GLY A 84 18.22 10.05 -3.99
C GLY A 84 18.22 9.73 -2.51
N SER A 85 17.82 10.63 -1.60
CA SER A 85 17.79 10.37 -0.17
C SER A 85 16.49 9.73 0.33
N ALA A 86 15.41 9.70 -0.46
CA ALA A 86 14.15 9.12 -0.01
C ALA A 86 14.23 7.59 0.05
N ARG A 87 13.89 7.01 1.21
CA ARG A 87 13.90 5.57 1.48
C ARG A 87 12.64 5.19 2.26
N GLY A 88 12.28 3.91 2.23
CA GLY A 88 11.13 3.41 2.99
C GLY A 88 9.78 3.85 2.41
N LEU A 89 9.70 4.02 1.09
CA LEU A 89 8.45 4.33 0.38
C LEU A 89 7.77 3.03 -0.03
N TYR A 90 6.55 2.79 0.46
CA TYR A 90 5.83 1.53 0.26
C TYR A 90 4.71 1.68 -0.78
N LEU A 91 4.71 0.78 -1.75
CA LEU A 91 3.62 0.58 -2.69
C LEU A 91 2.96 -0.75 -2.35
N ILE A 92 1.71 -0.70 -1.91
CA ILE A 92 0.98 -1.90 -1.50
C ILE A 92 0.30 -2.52 -2.72
N VAL A 93 0.57 -3.79 -2.96
CA VAL A 93 0.02 -4.54 -4.09
C VAL A 93 -0.65 -5.83 -3.61
N PRO A 94 -1.74 -6.27 -4.26
CA PRO A 94 -2.39 -7.54 -3.93
C PRO A 94 -1.65 -8.76 -4.49
N ASP A 95 -0.85 -8.56 -5.54
CA ASP A 95 -0.02 -9.56 -6.20
C ASP A 95 1.34 -8.95 -6.53
N LEU A 96 2.38 -9.40 -5.82
CA LEU A 96 3.73 -8.87 -5.98
C LEU A 96 4.35 -9.23 -7.33
N GLU A 97 4.11 -10.44 -7.81
CA GLU A 97 4.76 -10.96 -9.00
C GLU A 97 4.17 -10.29 -10.24
N ALA A 98 2.85 -10.09 -10.29
CA ALA A 98 2.20 -9.34 -11.34
C ALA A 98 2.66 -7.88 -11.40
N ALA A 99 2.71 -7.19 -10.24
CA ALA A 99 3.18 -5.80 -10.18
C ALA A 99 4.65 -5.66 -10.61
N ARG A 100 5.49 -6.60 -10.19
CA ARG A 100 6.90 -6.67 -10.62
C ARG A 100 7.01 -6.88 -12.12
N GLN A 101 6.24 -7.80 -12.69
CA GLN A 101 6.30 -8.10 -14.12
C GLN A 101 5.86 -6.90 -14.96
N ASP A 102 4.79 -6.19 -14.57
CA ASP A 102 4.35 -4.97 -15.27
C ASP A 102 5.47 -3.91 -15.34
N LEU A 103 6.21 -3.69 -14.25
CA LEU A 103 7.33 -2.74 -14.27
C LEU A 103 8.52 -3.25 -15.11
N LEU A 104 8.83 -4.54 -15.08
CA LEU A 104 9.87 -5.12 -15.93
C LEU A 104 9.54 -4.99 -17.41
N ASP A 105 8.29 -5.23 -17.80
CA ASP A 105 7.81 -5.08 -19.17
C ASP A 105 7.90 -3.62 -19.65
N ARG A 106 7.86 -2.66 -18.72
CA ARG A 106 8.11 -1.22 -18.96
C ARG A 106 9.61 -0.85 -18.97
N GLY A 107 10.50 -1.82 -18.82
CA GLY A 107 11.95 -1.62 -18.79
C GLY A 107 12.46 -0.95 -17.51
N VAL A 108 11.75 -1.12 -16.39
CA VAL A 108 12.17 -0.66 -15.07
C VAL A 108 12.83 -1.83 -14.34
N ALA A 109 14.04 -1.62 -13.83
CA ALA A 109 14.74 -2.64 -13.07
C ALA A 109 14.08 -2.82 -11.70
N VAL A 110 13.61 -4.03 -11.42
CA VAL A 110 13.04 -4.43 -10.12
C VAL A 110 13.79 -5.64 -9.60
N SER A 111 14.11 -5.63 -8.30
CA SER A 111 14.77 -6.75 -7.63
C SER A 111 14.00 -8.06 -7.82
N ALA A 112 14.66 -9.21 -7.64
CA ALA A 112 13.93 -10.46 -7.40
C ALA A 112 13.07 -10.32 -6.12
N PRO A 113 11.95 -11.07 -5.99
CA PRO A 113 11.20 -11.13 -4.76
C PRO A 113 12.05 -11.58 -3.58
N PHE A 114 11.76 -11.06 -2.40
CA PHE A 114 12.38 -11.45 -1.14
C PHE A 114 11.40 -11.36 0.04
N HIS A 115 11.75 -11.98 1.16
CA HIS A 115 11.02 -11.94 2.42
C HIS A 115 11.99 -11.87 3.62
N GLY A 116 11.44 -11.66 4.82
CA GLY A 116 12.23 -11.63 6.06
C GLY A 116 12.65 -13.02 6.53
N ALA A 117 13.78 -13.11 7.23
CA ALA A 117 14.32 -14.37 7.76
C ALA A 117 13.65 -14.82 9.09
N GLY A 118 12.34 -14.60 9.22
CA GLY A 118 11.59 -14.89 10.45
C GLY A 118 12.06 -14.02 11.62
N ASP A 119 12.58 -14.64 12.67
CA ASP A 119 13.00 -13.96 13.91
C ASP A 119 14.38 -13.31 13.82
N VAL A 120 15.10 -13.50 12.70
CA VAL A 120 16.39 -12.85 12.45
C VAL A 120 16.12 -11.51 11.77
N HIS A 121 16.57 -10.42 12.42
CA HIS A 121 16.34 -9.04 11.95
C HIS A 121 17.65 -8.32 11.60
N THR A 122 18.81 -8.93 11.85
CA THR A 122 20.12 -8.32 11.56
C THR A 122 20.87 -9.18 10.55
N GLY A 123 21.26 -8.56 9.45
CA GLY A 123 22.03 -9.14 8.37
C GLY A 123 22.82 -8.09 7.57
N PRO A 124 23.47 -8.50 6.48
CA PRO A 124 24.33 -7.63 5.67
C PRO A 124 23.57 -6.78 4.64
N ASP A 125 22.26 -6.97 4.48
CA ASP A 125 21.47 -6.25 3.48
C ASP A 125 21.16 -4.81 3.91
N GLU A 126 20.64 -4.00 2.99
CA GLU A 126 20.10 -2.69 3.36
C GLU A 126 18.87 -2.82 4.27
N PRO A 127 18.75 -1.99 5.32
CA PRO A 127 17.59 -2.01 6.22
C PRO A 127 16.26 -1.79 5.48
N TYR A 128 15.26 -2.55 5.89
CA TYR A 128 13.83 -2.35 5.59
C TYR A 128 13.01 -2.64 6.86
N LEU A 129 11.66 -2.65 6.78
CA LEU A 129 10.78 -2.65 7.95
C LEU A 129 11.14 -3.68 9.03
N PHE A 130 11.56 -4.88 8.60
CA PHE A 130 11.79 -6.03 9.47
C PHE A 130 13.28 -6.35 9.64
N GLY A 131 14.14 -5.35 9.40
CA GLY A 131 15.57 -5.47 9.62
C GLY A 131 16.41 -5.49 8.34
N SER A 132 17.61 -6.06 8.44
CA SER A 132 18.63 -6.02 7.39
C SER A 132 19.02 -7.40 6.86
N VAL A 133 18.11 -8.37 6.96
CA VAL A 133 18.30 -9.71 6.38
C VAL A 133 17.17 -10.02 5.40
N ARG A 134 17.55 -10.38 4.17
CA ARG A 134 16.63 -10.73 3.09
C ARG A 134 16.85 -12.18 2.69
N VAL A 135 15.77 -12.94 2.61
CA VAL A 135 15.76 -14.29 2.04
C VAL A 135 15.13 -14.21 0.66
N GLY A 136 15.78 -14.81 -0.33
CA GLY A 136 15.29 -14.80 -1.71
C GLY A 136 13.97 -15.55 -1.88
N GLY A 137 13.12 -15.03 -2.76
CA GLY A 137 11.80 -15.57 -3.07
C GLY A 137 10.68 -14.91 -2.27
N VAL A 138 9.44 -15.12 -2.73
CA VAL A 138 8.24 -14.78 -1.96
C VAL A 138 8.19 -15.57 -0.65
N ASP A 139 7.48 -15.06 0.35
CA ASP A 139 7.28 -15.80 1.59
C ASP A 139 6.65 -17.18 1.29
N PRO A 140 7.24 -18.30 1.75
CA PRO A 140 6.75 -19.64 1.42
C PRO A 140 5.32 -19.91 1.91
N LYS A 141 4.85 -19.18 2.93
CA LYS A 141 3.48 -19.30 3.44
C LYS A 141 2.50 -18.34 2.74
N ARG A 142 2.99 -17.51 1.81
CA ARG A 142 2.25 -16.40 1.19
C ARG A 142 1.52 -15.56 2.23
N GLY A 143 2.18 -15.34 3.38
CA GLY A 143 1.65 -14.51 4.45
C GLY A 143 1.47 -13.08 3.95
N SER A 144 0.31 -12.49 4.24
CA SER A 144 0.09 -11.06 4.00
C SER A 144 1.18 -10.25 4.71
N TYR A 145 1.66 -9.17 4.09
CA TYR A 145 2.75 -8.30 4.54
C TYR A 145 4.18 -8.89 4.49
N SER A 146 4.36 -10.13 4.05
CA SER A 146 5.65 -10.83 4.18
C SER A 146 6.53 -10.83 2.92
N SER A 147 5.97 -10.58 1.74
CA SER A 147 6.69 -10.61 0.46
C SER A 147 6.96 -9.22 -0.09
N PHE A 148 8.16 -9.01 -0.63
CA PHE A 148 8.64 -7.71 -1.10
C PHE A 148 9.43 -7.79 -2.41
N ALA A 149 9.46 -6.68 -3.13
CA ALA A 149 10.43 -6.40 -4.19
C ALA A 149 10.73 -4.91 -4.21
N SER A 150 11.94 -4.49 -4.61
CA SER A 150 12.34 -3.09 -4.61
C SER A 150 12.76 -2.61 -5.99
N PHE A 151 12.63 -1.31 -6.22
CA PHE A 151 13.23 -0.61 -7.35
C PHE A 151 13.69 0.78 -6.91
N SER A 152 14.52 1.41 -7.73
CA SER A 152 14.99 2.77 -7.50
C SER A 152 14.64 3.67 -8.67
N ASP A 153 14.39 4.94 -8.38
CA ASP A 153 14.35 5.96 -9.43
C ASP A 153 15.78 6.32 -9.93
N PRO A 154 15.94 7.14 -10.97
CA PRO A 154 17.24 7.46 -11.55
C PRO A 154 18.20 8.18 -10.60
N ASP A 155 17.70 8.78 -9.52
CA ASP A 155 18.48 9.46 -8.50
C ASP A 155 18.82 8.52 -7.34
N GLY A 156 18.24 7.32 -7.31
CA GLY A 156 18.45 6.32 -6.27
C GLY A 156 17.42 6.39 -5.14
N ASN A 157 16.32 7.14 -5.28
CA ASN A 157 15.23 7.08 -4.31
C ASN A 157 14.60 5.68 -4.33
N GLY A 158 14.47 5.07 -3.14
CA GLY A 158 14.10 3.67 -3.00
C GLY A 158 12.60 3.46 -2.79
N TRP A 159 12.03 2.56 -3.59
CA TRP A 159 10.65 2.12 -3.54
C TRP A 159 10.58 0.64 -3.18
N LEU A 160 9.58 0.26 -2.39
CA LEU A 160 9.35 -1.11 -1.96
C LEU A 160 7.90 -1.52 -2.25
N PHE A 161 7.72 -2.53 -3.08
CA PHE A 161 6.45 -3.25 -3.13
C PHE A 161 6.32 -4.12 -1.89
N GLN A 162 5.13 -4.11 -1.29
CA GLN A 162 4.74 -5.05 -0.24
C GLN A 162 3.44 -5.74 -0.64
N GLU A 163 3.46 -7.06 -0.66
CA GLU A 163 2.27 -7.86 -0.91
C GLU A 163 1.34 -7.84 0.30
N VAL A 164 0.09 -7.41 0.12
CA VAL A 164 -0.94 -7.43 1.16
C VAL A 164 -2.22 -8.02 0.60
N THR A 165 -2.49 -9.26 0.98
CA THR A 165 -3.68 -10.02 0.59
C THR A 165 -4.81 -9.90 1.61
N THR A 166 -4.46 -9.72 2.89
CA THR A 166 -5.38 -9.51 4.01
C THR A 166 -4.86 -8.40 4.91
N ARG A 167 -5.68 -7.40 5.24
CA ARG A 167 -5.28 -6.27 6.10
C ARG A 167 -5.25 -6.68 7.58
N LEU A 168 -4.30 -6.11 8.33
CA LEU A 168 -4.29 -6.24 9.80
C LEU A 168 -5.51 -5.55 10.41
N PRO A 169 -6.09 -6.11 11.50
CA PRO A 169 -7.26 -5.54 12.15
C PRO A 169 -7.06 -4.08 12.57
N GLY A 170 -8.03 -3.21 12.24
CA GLY A 170 -8.01 -1.78 12.56
C GLY A 170 -7.11 -0.90 11.68
N ARG A 171 -6.50 -1.45 10.62
CA ARG A 171 -5.69 -0.66 9.67
C ARG A 171 -6.53 0.31 8.84
N ILE A 172 -7.75 -0.08 8.51
CA ILE A 172 -8.75 0.74 7.85
C ILE A 172 -9.70 1.20 8.96
N ALA A 173 -9.98 2.50 9.04
CA ALA A 173 -10.92 3.04 10.02
C ALA A 173 -12.28 2.36 9.80
N ALA A 174 -12.92 1.93 10.90
CA ALA A 174 -14.25 1.33 10.83
C ALA A 174 -15.23 2.32 10.20
N GLY A 175 -15.63 2.07 8.95
CA GLY A 175 -16.54 2.92 8.17
C GLY A 175 -16.06 3.25 6.75
N ASP A 176 -14.76 3.19 6.47
CA ASP A 176 -14.25 3.45 5.12
C ASP A 176 -14.26 2.16 4.28
N THR A 177 -15.05 2.14 3.19
CA THR A 177 -15.05 1.05 2.20
C THR A 177 -14.31 1.49 0.94
N THR A 178 -12.99 1.24 0.90
CA THR A 178 -12.18 1.58 -0.28
C THR A 178 -11.75 0.32 -1.02
N PHE A 179 -11.93 0.30 -2.34
CA PHE A 179 -11.47 -0.78 -3.22
C PHE A 179 -10.49 -0.21 -4.24
N ALA A 180 -9.41 -0.93 -4.52
CA ALA A 180 -8.38 -0.48 -5.47
C ALA A 180 -8.87 -0.55 -6.94
N SER A 181 -9.86 -1.40 -7.23
CA SER A 181 -10.46 -1.54 -8.56
C SER A 181 -11.90 -2.06 -8.51
N GLN A 182 -12.62 -1.97 -9.63
CA GLN A 182 -13.93 -2.62 -9.79
C GLN A 182 -13.82 -4.15 -9.64
N THR A 183 -12.72 -4.75 -10.09
CA THR A 183 -12.47 -6.18 -9.95
C THR A 183 -12.37 -6.60 -8.49
N ASP A 184 -11.71 -5.79 -7.65
CA ASP A 184 -11.58 -6.05 -6.21
C ASP A 184 -12.93 -5.91 -5.50
N LEU A 185 -13.71 -4.90 -5.85
CA LEU A 185 -15.09 -4.75 -5.36
C LEU A 185 -15.96 -5.94 -5.75
N ALA A 186 -15.90 -6.37 -7.01
CA ALA A 186 -16.65 -7.53 -7.48
C ALA A 186 -16.21 -8.82 -6.77
N ALA A 187 -14.92 -8.99 -6.50
CA ALA A 187 -14.42 -10.12 -5.73
C ALA A 187 -14.94 -10.11 -4.28
N ALA A 188 -14.97 -8.94 -3.63
CA ALA A 188 -15.55 -8.80 -2.29
C ALA A 188 -17.06 -9.10 -2.26
N LEU A 189 -17.82 -8.58 -3.25
CA LEU A 189 -19.25 -8.89 -3.38
C LEU A 189 -19.51 -10.39 -3.59
N ARG A 190 -18.65 -11.09 -4.35
CA ARG A 190 -18.77 -12.55 -4.52
C ARG A 190 -18.50 -13.30 -3.21
N ARG A 191 -17.51 -12.88 -2.41
CA ARG A 191 -17.24 -13.47 -1.09
C ARG A 191 -18.40 -13.22 -0.12
N ALA A 192 -18.91 -11.99 -0.07
CA ALA A 192 -20.10 -11.64 0.70
C ALA A 192 -21.31 -12.50 0.28
N SER A 193 -21.51 -12.70 -1.01
CA SER A 193 -22.61 -13.52 -1.54
C SER A 193 -22.53 -15.00 -1.13
N VAL A 194 -21.34 -15.59 -1.17
CA VAL A 194 -21.13 -16.96 -0.69
C VAL A 194 -21.43 -17.07 0.80
N ALA A 195 -20.95 -16.12 1.60
CA ALA A 195 -21.16 -16.12 3.04
C ALA A 195 -22.62 -15.85 3.43
N HIS A 196 -23.30 -14.95 2.72
CA HIS A 196 -24.72 -14.66 2.91
C HIS A 196 -25.61 -15.85 2.53
N GLY A 197 -25.25 -16.63 1.51
CA GLY A 197 -25.93 -17.89 1.20
C GLY A 197 -25.91 -18.90 2.36
N GLU A 198 -24.85 -18.90 3.19
CA GLU A 198 -24.81 -19.69 4.43
C GLU A 198 -25.61 -19.04 5.57
N HIS A 199 -25.74 -17.70 5.58
CA HIS A 199 -26.62 -16.97 6.50
C HIS A 199 -28.10 -17.30 6.24
N GLU A 200 -28.55 -17.22 4.99
CA GLU A 200 -29.92 -17.54 4.58
C GLU A 200 -30.32 -18.97 4.95
N LYS A 201 -29.40 -19.94 4.78
CA LYS A 201 -29.61 -21.33 5.25
C LYS A 201 -29.81 -21.42 6.76
N ARG A 202 -29.11 -20.61 7.55
CA ARG A 202 -29.23 -20.59 9.01
C ARG A 202 -30.52 -19.93 9.50
N ILE A 203 -30.97 -18.86 8.83
CA ILE A 203 -32.23 -18.19 9.18
C ILE A 203 -33.45 -18.87 8.55
N GLY A 204 -33.24 -19.82 7.63
CA GLY A 204 -34.29 -20.67 7.06
C GLY A 204 -35.07 -20.03 5.91
N GLY A 205 -34.49 -19.05 5.22
CA GLY A 205 -35.17 -18.35 4.13
C GLY A 205 -34.39 -17.15 3.61
N HIS A 206 -35.00 -16.44 2.66
CA HIS A 206 -34.43 -15.22 2.09
C HIS A 206 -34.31 -14.12 3.15
N ASP A 207 -33.16 -13.45 3.16
CA ASP A 207 -32.93 -12.26 3.99
C ASP A 207 -33.28 -10.99 3.20
N GLU A 208 -34.40 -10.36 3.55
CA GLU A 208 -34.81 -9.06 2.97
C GLU A 208 -33.78 -7.94 3.25
N ASN A 209 -32.94 -8.09 4.29
CA ASN A 209 -31.90 -7.12 4.66
C ASN A 209 -30.52 -7.49 4.09
N TRP A 210 -30.46 -8.30 3.01
CA TRP A 210 -29.21 -8.76 2.42
C TRP A 210 -28.23 -7.62 2.12
N ALA A 211 -28.72 -6.44 1.72
CA ALA A 211 -27.86 -5.30 1.39
C ALA A 211 -27.10 -4.79 2.63
N ASP A 212 -27.76 -4.72 3.78
CA ASP A 212 -27.15 -4.32 5.04
C ASP A 212 -26.17 -5.40 5.53
N TRP A 213 -26.52 -6.67 5.36
CA TRP A 213 -25.64 -7.79 5.72
C TRP A 213 -24.36 -7.79 4.87
N TYR A 214 -24.46 -7.55 3.56
CA TYR A 214 -23.30 -7.45 2.66
C TYR A 214 -22.40 -6.26 3.05
N ALA A 215 -23.00 -5.12 3.37
CA ALA A 215 -22.26 -3.94 3.81
C ALA A 215 -21.48 -4.25 5.10
N ASP A 216 -22.13 -4.86 6.11
CA ASP A 216 -21.48 -5.27 7.36
C ASP A 216 -20.36 -6.29 7.09
N TYR A 217 -20.61 -7.31 6.27
CA TYR A 217 -19.60 -8.29 5.88
C TYR A 217 -18.37 -7.64 5.27
N ILE A 218 -18.56 -6.77 4.28
CA ILE A 218 -17.47 -6.10 3.56
C ILE A 218 -16.66 -5.21 4.49
N VAL A 219 -17.33 -4.41 5.32
CA VAL A 219 -16.66 -3.52 6.28
C VAL A 219 -15.84 -4.34 7.27
N ARG A 220 -16.41 -5.42 7.82
CA ARG A 220 -15.73 -6.28 8.78
C ARG A 220 -14.57 -7.05 8.16
N GLU A 221 -14.74 -7.56 6.94
CA GLU A 221 -13.67 -8.21 6.18
C GLU A 221 -12.49 -7.24 5.96
N GLN A 222 -12.76 -6.02 5.51
CA GLN A 222 -11.72 -5.00 5.29
C GLN A 222 -11.07 -4.52 6.59
N ALA A 223 -11.85 -4.46 7.68
CA ALA A 223 -11.36 -4.08 9.00
C ALA A 223 -10.68 -5.24 9.75
N GLY A 224 -10.66 -6.47 9.20
CA GLY A 224 -10.14 -7.67 9.85
C GLY A 224 -10.92 -8.07 11.11
N GLN A 225 -12.22 -7.80 11.15
CA GLN A 225 -13.13 -8.09 12.26
C GLN A 225 -13.86 -9.43 12.05
N GLU A 226 -14.51 -9.92 13.11
CA GLU A 226 -15.35 -11.12 13.04
C GLU A 226 -16.52 -10.91 12.09
N LEU A 227 -16.60 -11.76 11.06
CA LEU A 227 -17.61 -11.67 10.00
C LEU A 227 -19.02 -11.89 10.57
N PRO A 228 -20.04 -11.23 10.01
CA PRO A 228 -21.41 -11.44 10.44
C PRO A 228 -21.80 -12.90 10.20
N THR A 229 -22.52 -13.46 11.17
CA THR A 229 -23.16 -14.77 11.03
C THR A 229 -24.47 -14.59 10.32
#